data_AF-A0A5J9TLN6-F1
#
_entry.id   AF-A0A5J9TLN6-F1
#
_cell.length_a   1.000
_cell.length_b   1.000
_cell.length_c   1.000
_cell.angle_alpha   90.00
_cell.angle_beta   90.00
_cell.angle_gamma   90.00
#
_symmetry.space_group_name_H-M   'P 1'
#
loop_
_entity.id
_entity.type
_entity.pdbx_description
1 polymer ?
#
loop_
_entity_poly.entity_id
_entity_poly.type
_entity_poly.pdbx_seq_one_letter_code
_entity_poly.pdbx_strand_id
1 'polypeptide(L)'
;MASVSLEDVQSVDLSKVPVEEVFQTLKCDRKGLSSAEGEGRLKAFGPNKLEEKSESKLLKFLGFMWNPLSWVMEMAAIMAIALANGGGRPPDWQDFVGIAEKKVHALIDGYADRGLRSLGVSYQQVPERNKDGAGDPWQFIGLLPLFDPPRHDSAETIRRAQHLGVNVKMITGDQLAIGKETGRRLGMGTNMYPSTTLLGDKNSTVNGMHIDELIEKADGFAGVFPEHKYEIVKRLQDRKHICGMTGDGVNDAPALKKADIGIAVDDATDAARSASDIVLTEPGLSVIVSAVLTSRSIFQRMKNYTIYAVSITIRIVLGFLLIALIWKFDFAPFMVLIIAILNDGTIMTISKDRVKPSPTPDSWKLNEIFATGIVLGTYMALVTALFFYLAHDTDFFTDVFGVMSIKENDRELMAALYLQVSIISQALIFVTRSRSWSFVERPGFLLLIAFFAAQLVATSIAVYADWEFCRMQGIGWGWGGAIWVFSVVTYVPLDVLKFMIRYALNGPASANAKAK
;
A
#
# COMPACT_ATOMS: atom_id res chain seq x y z
N MET A 1 44.40 -10.48 -9.61
CA MET A 1 43.56 -9.68 -8.70
C MET A 1 44.01 -8.24 -8.83
N ALA A 2 43.16 -7.38 -9.38
CA ALA A 2 43.49 -5.97 -9.60
C ALA A 2 43.67 -5.28 -8.24
N SER A 3 44.75 -4.52 -8.07
CA SER A 3 45.00 -3.71 -6.88
C SER A 3 43.97 -2.58 -6.79
N VAL A 4 42.97 -2.73 -5.94
CA VAL A 4 41.96 -1.69 -5.66
C VAL A 4 42.67 -0.47 -5.07
N SER A 5 42.43 0.71 -5.64
CA SER A 5 42.96 1.97 -5.13
C SER A 5 42.13 2.42 -3.91
N LEU A 6 42.74 3.09 -2.93
CA LEU A 6 42.02 3.54 -1.72
C LEU A 6 40.89 4.55 -2.03
N GLU A 7 40.89 5.15 -3.22
CA GLU A 7 39.85 6.08 -3.69
C GLU A 7 38.55 5.36 -4.09
N ASP A 8 38.64 4.11 -4.58
CA ASP A 8 37.48 3.33 -5.02
C ASP A 8 36.66 2.74 -3.84
N VAL A 9 37.21 2.77 -2.63
CA VAL A 9 36.61 2.19 -1.40
C VAL A 9 35.32 2.90 -0.98
N GLN A 10 35.11 4.16 -1.35
CA GLN A 10 33.87 4.90 -1.04
C GLN A 10 32.61 4.28 -1.66
N SER A 11 32.76 3.40 -2.66
CA SER A 11 31.66 2.73 -3.34
C SER A 11 31.34 1.33 -2.80
N VAL A 12 32.15 0.82 -1.86
CA VAL A 12 32.03 -0.55 -1.33
C VAL A 12 31.37 -0.53 0.05
N ASP A 13 30.28 -1.28 0.22
CA ASP A 13 29.62 -1.48 1.51
C ASP A 13 30.45 -2.44 2.38
N LEU A 14 31.38 -1.87 3.14
CA LEU A 14 32.33 -2.60 4.01
C LEU A 14 31.63 -3.42 5.12
N SER A 15 30.33 -3.22 5.37
CA SER A 15 29.56 -3.95 6.37
C SER A 15 29.26 -5.41 5.98
N LYS A 16 29.38 -5.74 4.69
CA LYS A 16 29.04 -7.07 4.13
C LYS A 16 30.25 -7.93 3.77
N VAL A 17 31.46 -7.41 3.99
CA VAL A 17 32.73 -8.06 3.61
C VAL A 17 33.35 -8.73 4.85
N PRO A 18 33.94 -9.94 4.73
CA PRO A 18 34.67 -10.56 5.83
C PRO A 18 35.76 -9.65 6.39
N VAL A 19 35.93 -9.65 7.71
CA VAL A 19 36.81 -8.72 8.44
C VAL A 19 38.26 -8.76 7.91
N GLU A 20 38.79 -9.93 7.57
CA GLU A 20 40.11 -10.07 6.94
C GLU A 20 40.23 -9.40 5.55
N GLU A 21 39.18 -9.43 4.73
CA GLU A 21 39.15 -8.73 3.44
C GLU A 21 38.97 -7.22 3.62
N VAL A 22 38.25 -6.79 4.66
CA VAL A 22 38.15 -5.36 5.04
C VAL A 22 39.53 -4.81 5.39
N PHE A 23 40.35 -5.55 6.15
CA PHE A 23 41.72 -5.16 6.49
C PHE A 23 42.64 -5.07 5.26
N GLN A 24 42.50 -6.00 4.31
CA GLN A 24 43.25 -5.95 3.05
C GLN A 24 42.81 -4.78 2.16
N THR A 25 41.51 -4.53 2.07
CA THR A 25 40.93 -3.45 1.25
C THR A 25 41.29 -2.07 1.83
N LEU A 26 41.20 -1.93 3.14
CA LEU A 26 41.56 -0.71 3.87
C LEU A 26 43.06 -0.59 4.13
N LYS A 27 43.88 -1.56 3.71
CA LYS A 27 45.33 -1.65 3.96
C LYS A 27 45.67 -1.30 5.42
N CYS A 28 45.01 -1.96 6.37
CA CYS A 28 45.26 -1.77 7.79
C CYS A 28 45.21 -3.11 8.54
N ASP A 29 45.87 -3.18 9.68
CA ASP A 29 45.88 -4.38 10.53
C ASP A 29 44.87 -4.24 11.68
N ARG A 30 44.59 -5.36 12.37
CA ARG A 30 43.75 -5.39 13.59
C ARG A 30 44.22 -4.46 14.72
N LYS A 31 45.46 -3.96 14.68
CA LYS A 31 46.03 -3.00 15.63
C LYS A 31 45.79 -1.53 15.23
N GLY A 32 45.10 -1.27 14.13
CA GLY A 32 44.84 0.07 13.60
C GLY A 32 45.95 0.57 12.68
N LEU A 33 45.93 1.87 12.40
CA LEU A 33 46.92 2.56 11.56
C LEU A 33 48.10 3.04 12.41
N SER A 34 49.31 2.98 11.87
CA SER A 34 50.44 3.70 12.44
C SER A 34 50.28 5.21 12.26
N SER A 35 50.92 6.01 13.11
CA SER A 35 50.86 7.48 13.03
C SER A 35 51.31 8.01 11.66
N ALA A 36 52.30 7.36 11.03
CA ALA A 36 52.79 7.72 9.70
C ALA A 36 51.78 7.43 8.59
N GLU A 37 51.06 6.30 8.67
CA GLU A 37 50.01 5.95 7.71
C GLU A 37 48.76 6.83 7.89
N GLY A 38 48.42 7.17 9.13
CA GLY A 38 47.36 8.11 9.46
C GLY A 38 47.61 9.50 8.85
N GLU A 39 48.84 10.00 8.97
CA GLU A 39 49.24 11.29 8.40
C GLU A 39 49.28 11.27 6.87
N GLY A 40 49.68 10.15 6.26
CA GLY A 40 49.60 9.93 4.82
C GLY A 40 48.16 9.96 4.29
N ARG A 41 47.20 9.33 5.00
CA ARG A 41 45.78 9.37 4.64
C ARG A 41 45.17 10.75 4.84
N LEU A 42 45.57 11.47 5.87
CA LEU A 42 45.11 12.84 6.13
C LEU A 42 45.53 13.81 5.02
N LYS A 43 46.70 13.59 4.41
CA LYS A 43 47.15 14.34 3.22
C LYS A 43 46.38 13.95 1.95
N ALA A 44 46.00 12.69 1.80
CA ALA A 44 45.31 12.19 0.61
C ALA A 44 43.80 12.50 0.60
N PHE A 45 43.10 12.30 1.71
CA PHE A 45 41.64 12.43 1.83
C PHE A 45 41.19 13.73 2.50
N GLY A 46 42.12 14.51 3.03
CA GLY A 46 41.84 15.69 3.83
C GLY A 46 41.32 15.36 5.24
N PRO A 47 41.24 16.36 6.13
CA PRO A 47 40.62 16.19 7.43
C PRO A 47 39.11 15.97 7.26
N ASN A 48 38.53 15.09 8.08
CA ASN A 48 37.09 14.82 8.10
C ASN A 48 36.32 16.01 8.72
N LYS A 49 36.26 17.13 7.99
CA LYS A 49 35.72 18.42 8.42
C LYS A 49 34.71 18.92 7.39
N LEU A 50 33.49 19.21 7.82
CA LEU A 50 32.47 19.82 6.97
C LEU A 50 32.89 21.24 6.56
N GLU A 51 32.64 21.62 5.31
CA GLU A 51 32.89 22.97 4.81
C GLU A 51 31.98 23.99 5.53
N GLU A 52 32.52 24.63 6.57
CA GLU A 52 31.93 25.83 7.15
C GLU A 52 32.14 27.00 6.19
N LYS A 53 31.05 27.56 5.66
CA LYS A 53 31.11 28.87 4.99
C LYS A 53 31.60 29.89 6.03
N SER A 54 32.74 30.53 5.78
CA SER A 54 33.31 31.51 6.70
C SER A 54 32.45 32.78 6.72
N GLU A 55 31.53 32.86 7.67
CA GLU A 55 30.98 34.15 8.07
C GLU A 55 31.96 34.81 9.05
N SER A 56 32.13 36.13 8.93
CA SER A 56 33.00 36.88 9.83
C SER A 56 32.50 36.78 11.27
N LYS A 57 33.28 36.09 12.11
CA LYS A 57 33.01 35.90 13.55
C LYS A 57 32.82 37.23 14.28
N LEU A 58 33.48 38.29 13.80
CA LEU A 58 33.39 39.63 14.37
C LEU A 58 32.02 40.29 14.09
N LEU A 59 31.45 40.07 12.91
CA LEU A 59 30.14 40.61 12.52
C LEU A 59 29.00 39.90 13.25
N LYS A 60 29.12 38.60 13.48
CA LYS A 60 28.19 37.84 14.31
C LYS A 60 28.30 38.25 15.78
N PHE A 61 29.52 38.42 16.29
CA PHE A 61 29.79 38.92 17.64
C PHE A 61 29.17 40.31 17.88
N LEU A 62 29.36 41.24 16.94
CA LEU A 62 28.73 42.58 17.00
C LEU A 62 27.20 42.51 16.85
N GLY A 63 26.68 41.59 16.05
CA GLY A 63 25.24 41.34 15.93
C GLY A 63 24.60 40.78 17.22
N PHE A 64 25.35 39.99 18.00
CA PHE A 64 24.91 39.51 19.32
C PHE A 64 24.82 40.65 20.36
N MET A 65 25.65 41.69 20.24
CA MET A 65 25.67 42.82 21.17
C MET A 65 24.48 43.79 21.03
N TRP A 66 23.65 43.65 19.99
CA TRP A 66 22.47 44.50 19.78
C TRP A 66 21.14 43.86 20.25
N ASN A 67 21.21 42.68 20.87
CA ASN A 67 20.03 42.03 21.45
C ASN A 67 19.67 42.71 22.79
N PRO A 68 18.44 43.23 22.98
CA PRO A 68 18.01 43.86 24.23
C PRO A 68 18.21 42.96 25.47
N LEU A 69 18.19 41.63 25.29
CA LEU A 69 18.43 40.67 26.36
C LEU A 69 19.89 40.62 26.83
N SER A 70 20.86 40.89 25.94
CA SER A 70 22.29 40.90 26.29
C SER A 70 22.60 42.06 27.23
N TRP A 71 22.04 43.25 26.94
CA TRP A 71 22.19 44.44 27.80
C TRP A 71 21.61 44.22 29.20
N VAL A 72 20.51 43.48 29.32
CA VAL A 72 19.94 43.13 30.63
C VAL A 72 20.86 42.17 31.38
N MET A 73 21.47 41.19 30.69
CA MET A 73 22.43 40.26 31.30
C MET A 73 23.75 40.94 31.68
N GLU A 74 24.26 41.87 30.87
CA GLU A 74 25.46 42.66 31.19
C GLU A 74 25.20 43.64 32.32
N MET A 75 24.03 44.32 32.36
CA MET A 75 23.64 45.14 33.51
C MET A 75 23.44 44.30 34.78
N ALA A 76 22.84 43.12 34.67
CA ALA A 76 22.71 42.19 35.80
C ALA A 76 24.06 41.68 36.29
N ALA A 77 25.00 41.39 35.39
CA ALA A 77 26.36 40.98 35.74
C ALA A 77 27.15 42.11 36.40
N ILE A 78 27.04 43.35 35.90
CA ILE A 78 27.65 44.53 36.53
C ILE A 78 27.02 44.79 37.90
N MET A 79 25.70 44.67 38.02
CA MET A 79 24.98 44.84 39.28
C MET A 79 25.31 43.71 40.28
N ALA A 80 25.49 42.48 39.81
CA ALA A 80 25.94 41.35 40.62
C ALA A 80 27.39 41.51 41.08
N ILE A 81 28.29 42.03 40.25
CA ILE A 81 29.68 42.35 40.64
C ILE A 81 29.70 43.51 41.65
N ALA A 82 28.86 44.53 41.46
CA ALA A 82 28.71 45.65 42.38
C ALA A 82 28.14 45.22 43.75
N LEU A 83 27.16 44.30 43.75
CA LEU A 83 26.59 43.71 44.97
C LEU A 83 27.54 42.70 45.63
N ALA A 84 28.32 41.94 44.85
CA ALA A 84 29.30 40.97 45.35
C ALA A 84 30.50 41.65 46.04
N ASN A 85 30.94 42.81 45.56
CA ASN A 85 31.99 43.60 46.21
C ASN A 85 31.52 44.34 47.48
N GLY A 86 30.21 44.29 47.80
CA GLY A 86 29.62 44.92 48.98
C GLY A 86 29.45 44.01 50.21
N GLY A 87 29.78 42.72 50.13
CA GLY A 87 29.47 41.83 51.26
C GLY A 87 29.94 40.39 51.15
N GLY A 88 31.21 40.13 50.79
CA GLY A 88 31.96 38.92 51.20
C GLY A 88 31.30 37.54 51.04
N ARG A 89 30.30 37.36 50.16
CA ARG A 89 29.63 36.08 49.91
C ARG A 89 29.99 35.58 48.50
N PRO A 90 30.31 34.28 48.33
CA PRO A 90 30.58 33.71 47.03
C PRO A 90 29.33 33.73 46.13
N PRO A 91 29.48 33.82 44.80
CA PRO A 91 28.36 33.83 43.86
C PRO A 91 27.56 32.51 43.93
N ASP A 92 26.23 32.63 43.91
CA ASP A 92 25.30 31.50 44.03
C ASP A 92 25.40 30.58 42.80
N TRP A 93 25.87 29.34 43.01
CA TRP A 93 26.14 28.37 41.93
C TRP A 93 24.85 27.91 41.23
N GLN A 94 23.70 28.04 41.91
CA GLN A 94 22.38 27.65 41.40
C GLN A 94 21.91 28.55 40.25
N ASP A 95 22.19 29.84 40.32
CA ASP A 95 21.84 30.79 39.25
C ASP A 95 22.66 30.54 37.97
N PHE A 96 23.94 30.18 38.12
CA PHE A 96 24.81 29.85 36.99
C PHE A 96 24.39 28.55 36.29
N VAL A 97 24.01 27.53 37.07
CA VAL A 97 23.45 26.28 36.55
C VAL A 97 22.15 26.54 35.78
N GLY A 98 21.24 27.37 36.32
CA GLY A 98 19.99 27.72 35.64
C GLY A 98 20.18 28.50 34.33
N ILE A 99 21.19 29.37 34.24
CA ILE A 99 21.52 30.09 32.98
C ILE A 99 22.09 29.13 31.94
N ALA A 100 22.99 28.21 32.35
CA ALA A 100 23.57 27.21 31.46
C ALA A 100 22.50 26.25 30.93
N GLU A 101 21.59 25.78 31.80
CA GLU A 101 20.45 24.93 31.45
C GLU A 101 19.56 25.59 30.40
N LYS A 102 19.14 26.85 30.61
CA LYS A 102 18.35 27.61 29.63
C LYS A 102 19.05 27.74 28.28
N LYS A 103 20.36 27.97 28.28
CA LYS A 103 21.15 28.10 27.04
C LYS A 103 21.21 26.77 26.28
N VAL A 104 21.37 25.66 26.99
CA VAL A 104 21.36 24.31 26.41
C VAL A 104 19.99 23.97 25.83
N HIS A 105 18.90 24.25 26.55
CA HIS A 105 17.55 24.05 26.02
C HIS A 105 17.27 24.88 24.77
N ALA A 106 17.67 26.16 24.76
CA ALA A 106 17.51 27.01 23.58
C ALA A 106 18.29 26.49 22.36
N LEU A 107 19.47 25.89 22.57
CA LEU A 107 20.25 25.24 21.50
C LEU A 107 19.58 23.96 21.00
N ILE A 108 19.03 23.14 21.90
CA ILE A 108 18.27 21.93 21.54
C ILE A 108 17.05 22.31 20.69
N ASP A 109 16.30 23.32 21.10
CA ASP A 109 15.13 23.80 20.36
C ASP A 109 15.55 24.33 18.98
N GLY A 110 16.64 25.11 18.90
CA GLY A 110 17.17 25.59 17.63
C GLY A 110 17.67 24.48 16.69
N TYR A 111 18.15 23.35 17.24
CA TYR A 111 18.46 22.15 16.46
C TYR A 111 17.20 21.41 16.02
N ALA A 112 16.21 21.32 16.91
CA ALA A 112 14.93 20.67 16.62
C ALA A 112 14.17 21.39 15.49
N ASP A 113 14.18 22.72 15.47
CA ASP A 113 13.61 23.55 14.39
C ASP A 113 14.28 23.29 13.02
N ARG A 114 15.53 22.83 13.02
CA ARG A 114 16.27 22.44 11.82
C ARG A 114 16.10 20.95 11.46
N GLY A 115 15.32 20.21 12.25
CA GLY A 115 15.10 18.77 12.07
C GLY A 115 16.27 17.92 12.54
N LEU A 116 17.08 18.42 13.48
CA LEU A 116 18.25 17.73 14.02
C LEU A 116 17.93 17.16 15.41
N ARG A 117 18.25 15.89 15.62
CA ARG A 117 18.21 15.27 16.96
C ARG A 117 19.38 15.77 17.77
N SER A 118 19.16 16.05 19.05
CA SER A 118 20.22 16.53 19.94
C SER A 118 20.67 15.41 20.88
N LEU A 119 21.96 15.10 20.90
CA LEU A 119 22.57 14.14 21.84
C LEU A 119 23.48 14.90 22.82
N GLY A 120 23.14 14.88 24.11
CA GLY A 120 23.96 15.47 25.17
C GLY A 120 25.06 14.51 25.62
N VAL A 121 26.29 15.02 25.72
CA VAL A 121 27.44 14.24 26.21
C VAL A 121 27.93 14.84 27.51
N SER A 122 28.00 13.99 28.52
CA SER A 122 28.55 14.32 29.84
C SER A 122 29.68 13.37 30.19
N TYR A 123 30.63 13.85 30.98
CA TYR A 123 31.79 13.09 31.44
C TYR A 123 31.94 13.21 32.95
N GLN A 124 32.32 12.11 33.58
CA GLN A 124 32.61 12.05 35.00
C GLN A 124 33.92 11.29 35.18
N GLN A 125 34.80 11.81 36.02
CA GLN A 125 36.01 11.10 36.45
C GLN A 125 35.68 10.29 37.72
N VAL A 126 36.19 9.06 37.81
CA VAL A 126 36.05 8.21 39.01
C VAL A 126 37.41 8.09 39.69
N PRO A 127 37.70 8.88 40.73
CA PRO A 127 39.02 8.94 41.37
C PRO A 127 39.46 7.60 41.97
N GLU A 128 38.51 6.84 42.52
CA GLU A 128 38.77 5.57 43.21
C GLU A 128 39.16 4.42 42.25
N ARG A 129 39.10 4.64 40.92
CA ARG A 129 39.40 3.64 39.87
C ARG A 129 38.71 2.28 40.07
N ASN A 130 37.61 2.28 40.82
CA ASN A 130 36.76 1.15 41.08
C ASN A 130 35.48 1.28 40.23
N LYS A 131 34.94 0.16 39.74
CA LYS A 131 33.74 0.16 38.88
C LYS A 131 32.50 0.68 39.62
N ASP A 132 32.43 0.43 40.93
CA ASP A 132 31.30 0.81 41.78
C ASP A 132 31.59 2.05 42.65
N GLY A 133 32.73 2.72 42.41
CA GLY A 133 33.14 3.90 43.17
C GLY A 133 32.29 5.13 42.84
N ALA A 134 32.05 5.98 43.83
CA ALA A 134 31.38 7.25 43.60
C ALA A 134 32.27 8.18 42.75
N GLY A 135 31.78 8.60 41.60
CA GLY A 135 32.49 9.53 40.72
C GLY A 135 32.28 11.00 41.09
N ASP A 136 33.09 11.88 40.50
CA ASP A 136 33.00 13.34 40.65
C ASP A 136 31.72 13.93 40.01
N PRO A 137 31.30 15.17 40.29
CA PRO A 137 30.14 15.75 39.59
C PRO A 137 30.24 15.66 38.06
N TRP A 138 29.16 15.26 37.40
CA TRP A 138 29.11 15.14 35.94
C TRP A 138 29.37 16.49 35.27
N GLN A 139 30.36 16.51 34.37
CA GLN A 139 30.68 17.64 33.53
C GLN A 139 29.94 17.50 32.20
N PHE A 140 29.02 18.42 31.91
CA PHE A 140 28.37 18.48 30.60
C PHE A 140 29.38 19.01 29.56
N ILE A 141 29.78 18.17 28.61
CA ILE A 141 30.79 18.52 27.59
C ILE A 141 30.13 19.29 26.45
N GLY A 142 28.97 18.86 25.98
CA GLY A 142 28.29 19.52 24.88
C GLY A 142 27.14 18.75 24.26
N LEU A 143 26.58 19.33 23.19
CA LEU A 143 25.49 18.77 22.39
C LEU A 143 25.99 18.42 21.00
N LEU A 144 25.67 17.22 20.52
CA LEU A 144 25.90 16.79 19.15
C LEU A 144 24.57 16.78 18.39
N PRO A 145 24.41 17.59 17.34
CA PRO A 145 23.26 17.50 16.45
C PRO A 145 23.45 16.34 15.46
N LEU A 146 22.47 15.43 15.42
CA LEU A 146 22.40 14.29 14.52
C LEU A 146 21.30 14.53 13.49
N PHE A 147 21.61 14.27 12.22
CA PHE A 147 20.64 14.36 11.14
C PHE A 147 20.28 12.96 10.66
N ASP A 148 18.99 12.66 10.59
CA ASP A 148 18.48 11.42 10.00
C ASP A 148 17.91 11.74 8.60
N PRO A 149 18.68 11.49 7.52
CA PRO A 149 18.23 11.84 6.19
C PRO A 149 17.06 10.95 5.76
N PRO A 150 15.98 11.52 5.21
CA PRO A 150 14.94 10.70 4.61
C PRO A 150 15.50 9.91 3.42
N ARG A 151 14.98 8.70 3.21
CA ARG A 151 15.35 7.90 2.03
C ARG A 151 14.92 8.61 0.76
N HIS A 152 15.70 8.45 -0.31
CA HIS A 152 15.51 9.15 -1.59
C HIS A 152 14.14 8.87 -2.23
N ASP A 153 13.56 7.69 -1.98
CA ASP A 153 12.28 7.22 -2.52
C ASP A 153 11.05 7.65 -1.70
N SER A 154 11.25 8.11 -0.45
CA SER A 154 10.17 8.28 0.52
C SER A 154 9.18 9.38 0.12
N ALA A 155 9.68 10.52 -0.39
CA ALA A 155 8.82 11.64 -0.80
C ALA A 155 7.97 11.33 -2.04
N GLU A 156 8.49 10.55 -2.99
CA GLU A 156 7.68 10.07 -4.13
C GLU A 156 6.66 9.02 -3.68
N THR A 157 7.08 8.12 -2.80
CA THR A 157 6.23 7.05 -2.28
C THR A 157 5.04 7.59 -1.50
N ILE A 158 5.23 8.59 -0.66
CA ILE A 158 4.12 9.24 0.09
C ILE A 158 3.12 9.86 -0.89
N ARG A 159 3.61 10.59 -1.91
CA ARG A 159 2.74 11.15 -2.97
C ARG A 159 1.99 10.05 -3.71
N ARG A 160 2.65 8.94 -4.06
CA ARG A 160 2.02 7.80 -4.72
C ARG A 160 0.96 7.14 -3.84
N ALA A 161 1.23 6.98 -2.54
CA ALA A 161 0.26 6.46 -1.58
C ALA A 161 -0.98 7.35 -1.49
N GLN A 162 -0.79 8.68 -1.39
CA GLN A 162 -1.88 9.65 -1.38
C GLN A 162 -2.71 9.62 -2.68
N HIS A 163 -2.07 9.53 -3.85
CA HIS A 163 -2.77 9.34 -5.13
C HIS A 163 -3.57 8.04 -5.20
N LEU A 164 -3.16 7.02 -4.44
CA LEU A 164 -3.90 5.76 -4.30
C LEU A 164 -4.97 5.80 -3.21
N GLY A 165 -5.24 6.96 -2.62
CA GLY A 165 -6.20 7.15 -1.54
C GLY A 165 -5.77 6.50 -0.22
N VAL A 166 -4.46 6.31 0.00
CA VAL A 166 -3.89 5.86 1.27
C VAL A 166 -3.25 7.05 1.95
N ASN A 167 -3.83 7.49 3.07
CA ASN A 167 -3.26 8.57 3.88
C ASN A 167 -2.12 8.01 4.73
N VAL A 168 -0.94 8.62 4.62
CA VAL A 168 0.26 8.24 5.40
C VAL A 168 0.38 9.21 6.56
N LYS A 169 0.40 8.68 7.80
CA LYS A 169 0.57 9.46 9.03
C LYS A 169 1.91 9.14 9.67
N MET A 170 2.71 10.16 10.01
CA MET A 170 3.98 9.97 10.70
C MET A 170 3.75 9.63 12.17
N ILE A 171 4.45 8.64 12.70
CA ILE A 171 4.47 8.31 14.13
C ILE A 171 5.94 8.31 14.55
N THR A 172 6.34 9.28 15.37
CA THR A 172 7.74 9.39 15.84
C THR A 172 7.83 9.60 17.35
N GLY A 173 8.90 9.07 17.95
CA GLY A 173 9.31 9.37 19.32
C GLY A 173 10.03 10.72 19.46
N ASP A 174 10.45 11.32 18.35
CA ASP A 174 11.12 12.63 18.34
C ASP A 174 10.16 13.76 18.74
N GLN A 175 10.72 14.91 19.11
CA GLN A 175 9.94 16.11 19.40
C GLN A 175 9.18 16.62 18.17
N LEU A 176 8.10 17.36 18.42
CA LEU A 176 7.20 17.85 17.38
C LEU A 176 7.90 18.72 16.31
N ALA A 177 8.87 19.55 16.71
CA ALA A 177 9.62 20.39 15.79
C ALA A 177 10.39 19.55 14.75
N ILE A 178 11.06 18.48 15.20
CA ILE A 178 11.79 17.55 14.33
C ILE A 178 10.80 16.85 13.38
N GLY A 179 9.69 16.33 13.92
CA GLY A 179 8.66 15.67 13.11
C GLY A 179 8.09 16.59 12.02
N LYS A 180 7.77 17.85 12.36
CA LYS A 180 7.26 18.84 11.40
C LYS A 180 8.27 19.18 10.31
N GLU A 181 9.55 19.34 10.66
CA GLU A 181 10.59 19.64 9.67
C GLU A 181 10.83 18.44 8.74
N THR A 182 10.88 17.22 9.27
CA THR A 182 10.98 16.00 8.47
C THR A 182 9.76 15.82 7.57
N GLY A 183 8.55 16.03 8.11
CA GLY A 183 7.29 15.99 7.36
C GLY A 183 7.22 17.03 6.23
N ARG A 184 7.73 18.25 6.48
CA ARG A 184 7.84 19.32 5.48
C ARG A 184 8.76 18.91 4.33
N ARG A 185 9.92 18.30 4.62
CA ARG A 185 10.86 17.82 3.59
C ARG A 185 10.32 16.65 2.79
N LEU A 186 9.57 15.76 3.44
CA LEU A 186 8.94 14.60 2.80
C LEU A 186 7.67 14.94 2.00
N GLY A 187 7.11 16.15 2.17
CA GLY A 187 5.85 16.54 1.53
C GLY A 187 4.62 15.91 2.16
N MET A 188 4.69 15.51 3.44
CA MET A 188 3.58 14.88 4.17
C MET A 188 2.59 15.91 4.74
N GLY A 189 3.03 17.15 4.90
CA GLY A 189 2.29 18.20 5.61
C GLY A 189 2.90 18.49 6.98
N THR A 190 2.44 19.56 7.61
CA THR A 190 2.93 20.02 8.93
C THR A 190 1.82 20.03 10.00
N ASN A 191 0.64 19.46 9.70
CA ASN A 191 -0.45 19.37 10.65
C ASN A 191 -0.24 18.22 11.64
N MET A 192 0.84 18.33 12.43
CA MET A 192 1.25 17.32 13.41
C MET A 192 0.99 17.79 14.83
N TYR A 193 0.67 16.84 15.71
CA TYR A 193 0.33 17.10 17.10
C TYR A 193 1.20 16.26 18.05
N PRO A 194 1.51 16.75 19.25
CA PRO A 194 2.23 15.95 20.23
C PRO A 194 1.31 14.89 20.83
N SER A 195 1.88 13.76 21.23
CA SER A 195 1.12 12.63 21.76
C SER A 195 0.40 12.95 23.09
N THR A 196 0.89 13.91 23.86
CA THR A 196 0.26 14.40 25.10
C THR A 196 -1.11 15.04 24.85
N THR A 197 -1.33 15.61 23.67
CA THR A 197 -2.64 16.14 23.25
C THR A 197 -3.67 15.03 23.01
N LEU A 198 -3.23 13.78 22.83
CA LEU A 198 -4.08 12.63 22.51
C LEU A 198 -4.58 11.89 23.76
N LEU A 199 -3.91 12.07 24.90
CA LEU A 199 -4.19 11.43 26.19
C LEU A 199 -5.34 12.07 26.98
N GLY A 200 -5.96 13.14 26.46
CA GLY A 200 -7.11 13.75 27.11
C GLY A 200 -8.34 12.83 27.12
N ASP A 201 -9.20 13.00 28.12
CA ASP A 201 -10.51 12.33 28.21
C ASP A 201 -11.31 12.49 26.90
N LYS A 202 -12.20 11.55 26.59
CA LYS A 202 -13.03 11.58 25.37
C LYS A 202 -13.77 12.91 25.14
N ASN A 203 -14.05 13.68 26.21
CA ASN A 203 -14.74 14.97 26.15
C ASN A 203 -13.80 16.18 26.07
N SER A 204 -12.48 15.98 26.04
CA SER A 204 -11.54 17.10 25.94
C SER A 204 -11.48 17.61 24.51
N THR A 205 -12.00 18.83 24.31
CA THR A 205 -11.89 19.56 23.05
C THR A 205 -10.55 20.27 22.99
N VAL A 206 -9.73 19.93 22.00
CA VAL A 206 -8.50 20.66 21.69
C VAL A 206 -8.77 21.48 20.43
N ASN A 207 -8.60 22.80 20.50
CA ASN A 207 -8.91 23.73 19.41
C ASN A 207 -10.36 23.61 18.86
N GLY A 208 -11.33 23.25 19.73
CA GLY A 208 -12.74 23.11 19.36
C GLY A 208 -13.09 21.86 18.54
N MET A 209 -12.14 20.96 18.28
CA MET A 209 -12.38 19.65 17.65
C MET A 209 -12.33 18.54 18.69
N HIS A 210 -13.14 17.49 18.45
CA HIS A 210 -13.05 16.24 19.20
C HIS A 210 -11.70 15.56 18.88
N ILE A 211 -11.08 14.90 19.86
CA ILE A 211 -9.77 14.26 19.65
C ILE A 211 -9.80 13.28 18.46
N ASP A 212 -10.90 12.56 18.25
CA ASP A 212 -11.01 11.58 17.17
C ASP A 212 -11.00 12.26 15.78
N GLU A 213 -11.60 13.44 15.67
CA GLU A 213 -11.56 14.24 14.43
C GLU A 213 -10.17 14.86 14.21
N LEU A 214 -9.50 15.25 15.29
CA LEU A 214 -8.12 15.74 15.25
C LEU A 214 -7.17 14.63 14.78
N ILE A 215 -7.32 13.40 15.30
CA ILE A 215 -6.52 12.23 14.89
C ILE A 215 -6.75 11.92 13.40
N GLU A 216 -7.99 11.99 12.95
CA GLU A 216 -8.36 11.77 11.56
C GLU A 216 -7.72 12.81 10.62
N LYS A 217 -7.70 14.08 11.01
CA LYS A 217 -7.13 15.20 10.23
C LYS A 217 -5.61 15.41 10.39
N ALA A 218 -4.99 14.80 11.39
CA ALA A 218 -3.56 14.97 11.65
C ALA A 218 -2.69 14.25 10.60
N ASP A 219 -1.60 14.89 10.18
CA ASP A 219 -0.59 14.30 9.28
C ASP A 219 0.44 13.46 10.06
N GLY A 220 0.49 13.61 11.38
CA GLY A 220 1.40 12.83 12.22
C GLY A 220 1.38 13.18 13.69
N PHE A 221 2.04 12.34 14.48
CA PHE A 221 2.13 12.42 15.92
C PHE A 221 3.58 12.31 16.36
N ALA A 222 3.98 13.19 17.28
CA ALA A 222 5.35 13.29 17.79
C ALA A 222 5.42 13.04 19.30
N GLY A 223 6.59 12.63 19.79
CA GLY A 223 6.79 12.23 21.18
C GLY A 223 5.93 11.03 21.58
N VAL A 224 5.72 10.08 20.67
CA VAL A 224 4.74 8.98 20.83
C VAL A 224 5.36 7.84 21.64
N PHE A 225 4.73 7.53 22.78
CA PHE A 225 5.06 6.34 23.58
C PHE A 225 4.35 5.09 23.04
N PRO A 226 4.80 3.87 23.39
CA PRO A 226 4.21 2.62 22.89
C PRO A 226 2.70 2.52 23.10
N GLU A 227 2.21 2.94 24.28
CA GLU A 227 0.79 2.99 24.64
C GLU A 227 -0.02 3.91 23.71
N HIS A 228 0.59 5.03 23.30
CA HIS A 228 -0.05 6.01 22.42
C HIS A 228 -0.18 5.47 21.00
N LYS A 229 0.79 4.67 20.52
CA LYS A 229 0.70 4.02 19.20
C LYS A 229 -0.54 3.12 19.12
N TYR A 230 -0.77 2.32 20.17
CA TYR A 230 -1.95 1.46 20.26
C TYR A 230 -3.25 2.27 20.24
N GLU A 231 -3.33 3.34 21.04
CA GLU A 231 -4.55 4.16 21.15
C GLU A 231 -4.86 4.92 19.86
N ILE A 232 -3.84 5.42 19.15
CA ILE A 232 -3.99 6.08 17.83
C ILE A 232 -4.63 5.10 16.84
N VAL A 233 -4.09 3.89 16.72
CA VAL A 233 -4.61 2.87 15.81
C VAL A 233 -6.05 2.51 16.18
N LYS A 234 -6.33 2.29 17.46
CA LYS A 234 -7.67 1.96 17.95
C LYS A 234 -8.69 3.06 17.61
N ARG A 235 -8.36 4.34 17.83
CA ARG A 235 -9.28 5.44 17.52
C ARG A 235 -9.52 5.61 16.01
N LEU A 236 -8.51 5.38 15.18
CA LEU A 236 -8.68 5.37 13.72
C LEU A 236 -9.59 4.20 13.28
N GLN A 237 -9.44 3.02 13.89
CA GLN A 237 -10.34 1.87 13.66
C GLN A 237 -11.77 2.15 14.11
N ASP A 238 -11.98 2.78 15.26
CA ASP A 238 -13.31 3.17 15.75
C ASP A 238 -14.02 4.13 14.77
N ARG A 239 -13.25 4.92 14.02
CA ARG A 239 -13.72 5.78 12.91
C ARG A 239 -13.90 5.05 11.58
N LYS A 240 -13.79 3.71 11.57
CA LYS A 240 -13.94 2.81 10.41
C LYS A 240 -12.84 2.94 9.36
N HIS A 241 -11.69 3.49 9.71
CA HIS A 241 -10.51 3.45 8.84
C HIS A 241 -9.82 2.08 8.96
N ILE A 242 -9.41 1.52 7.82
CA ILE A 242 -8.55 0.34 7.79
C ILE A 242 -7.11 0.80 8.00
N CYS A 243 -6.50 0.39 9.10
CA CYS A 243 -5.22 0.92 9.55
C CYS A 243 -4.10 -0.09 9.29
N GLY A 244 -3.15 0.30 8.42
CA GLY A 244 -1.86 -0.37 8.30
C GLY A 244 -0.83 0.31 9.19
N MET A 245 -0.18 -0.43 10.09
CA MET A 245 0.85 0.11 10.99
C MET A 245 2.20 -0.53 10.70
N THR A 246 3.25 0.29 10.59
CA THR A 246 4.64 -0.17 10.49
C THR A 246 5.32 -0.13 11.86
N GLY A 247 6.18 -1.11 12.15
CA GLY A 247 6.98 -1.15 13.38
C GLY A 247 8.24 -2.01 13.26
N ASP A 248 9.22 -1.71 14.10
CA ASP A 248 10.56 -2.31 14.12
C ASP A 248 10.90 -2.96 15.48
N GLY A 249 10.50 -2.31 16.57
CA GLY A 249 10.84 -2.69 17.93
C GLY A 249 9.79 -3.54 18.64
N VAL A 250 10.21 -4.15 19.75
CA VAL A 250 9.35 -4.88 20.71
C VAL A 250 8.20 -4.01 21.24
N ASN A 251 8.44 -2.70 21.31
CA ASN A 251 7.49 -1.69 21.76
C ASN A 251 6.29 -1.54 20.82
N ASP A 252 6.45 -1.91 19.56
CA ASP A 252 5.40 -1.74 18.54
C ASP A 252 4.50 -2.97 18.44
N ALA A 253 4.87 -4.07 19.07
CA ALA A 253 4.13 -5.33 19.00
C ALA A 253 2.64 -5.20 19.38
N PRO A 254 2.23 -4.50 20.47
CA PRO A 254 0.82 -4.35 20.81
C PRO A 254 0.02 -3.59 19.75
N ALA A 255 0.64 -2.56 19.18
CA ALA A 255 -0.01 -1.69 18.20
C ALA A 255 -0.04 -2.34 16.80
N LEU A 256 1.02 -3.07 16.41
CA LEU A 256 1.05 -3.94 15.24
C LEU A 256 -0.06 -4.98 15.29
N LYS A 257 -0.25 -5.62 16.44
CA LYS A 257 -1.30 -6.64 16.61
C LYS A 257 -2.71 -6.07 16.61
N LYS A 258 -2.85 -4.80 17.02
CA LYS A 258 -4.14 -4.10 17.06
C LYS A 258 -4.55 -3.59 15.69
N ALA A 259 -3.59 -3.20 14.85
CA ALA A 259 -3.82 -2.74 13.48
C ALA A 259 -4.54 -3.81 12.64
N ASP A 260 -5.27 -3.37 11.60
CA ASP A 260 -5.91 -4.31 10.67
C ASP A 260 -4.85 -5.06 9.85
N ILE A 261 -3.71 -4.40 9.62
CA ILE A 261 -2.52 -4.97 9.00
C ILE A 261 -1.29 -4.45 9.75
N GLY A 262 -0.66 -5.31 10.55
CA GLY A 262 0.65 -5.04 11.14
C GLY A 262 1.77 -5.35 10.15
N ILE A 263 2.67 -4.39 9.91
CA ILE A 263 3.78 -4.48 8.96
C ILE A 263 5.12 -4.40 9.72
N ALA A 264 5.88 -5.48 9.77
CA ALA A 264 7.25 -5.46 10.28
C ALA A 264 8.24 -5.08 9.18
N VAL A 265 9.17 -4.17 9.48
CA VAL A 265 10.28 -3.81 8.59
C VAL A 265 11.34 -4.92 8.55
N ASP A 266 12.24 -4.89 7.55
CA ASP A 266 13.26 -5.92 7.33
C ASP A 266 14.23 -6.08 8.52
N ASP A 267 14.59 -4.96 9.15
CA ASP A 267 15.44 -4.88 10.33
C ASP A 267 14.67 -5.02 11.66
N ALA A 268 13.41 -5.47 11.62
CA ALA A 268 12.58 -5.60 12.80
C ALA A 268 13.02 -6.76 13.73
N THR A 269 12.79 -6.54 15.02
CA THR A 269 12.97 -7.57 16.05
C THR A 269 12.09 -8.80 15.80
N ASP A 270 12.51 -9.98 16.25
CA ASP A 270 11.72 -11.21 16.10
C ASP A 270 10.34 -11.10 16.76
N ALA A 271 10.24 -10.32 17.84
CA ALA A 271 8.98 -10.03 18.51
C ALA A 271 8.03 -9.20 17.63
N ALA A 272 8.53 -8.15 16.96
CA ALA A 272 7.75 -7.35 16.03
C ALA A 272 7.30 -8.18 14.81
N ARG A 273 8.20 -9.00 14.26
CA ARG A 273 7.88 -9.93 13.16
C ARG A 273 6.79 -10.94 13.53
N SER A 274 6.85 -11.48 14.74
CA SER A 274 5.85 -12.42 15.26
C SER A 274 4.49 -11.77 15.54
N ALA A 275 4.48 -10.47 15.86
CA ALA A 275 3.26 -9.70 16.12
C ALA A 275 2.59 -9.18 14.82
N SER A 276 3.35 -9.04 13.74
CA SER A 276 2.91 -8.50 12.45
C SER A 276 2.22 -9.54 11.55
N ASP A 277 1.34 -9.09 10.66
CA ASP A 277 0.67 -9.93 9.65
C ASP A 277 1.49 -10.06 8.35
N ILE A 278 2.34 -9.05 8.07
CA ILE A 278 3.25 -9.03 6.93
C ILE A 278 4.64 -8.60 7.38
N VAL A 279 5.65 -9.33 6.92
CA VAL A 279 7.07 -9.02 7.15
C VAL A 279 7.69 -8.60 5.83
N LEU A 280 8.28 -7.41 5.79
CA LEU A 280 9.03 -6.93 4.63
C LEU A 280 10.43 -7.55 4.66
N THR A 281 10.89 -8.04 3.52
CA THR A 281 12.27 -8.53 3.34
C THR A 281 13.16 -7.50 2.63
N GLU A 282 12.61 -6.32 2.38
CA GLU A 282 13.28 -5.20 1.75
C GLU A 282 12.92 -3.93 2.55
N PRO A 283 13.89 -3.06 2.85
CA PRO A 283 13.63 -1.85 3.61
C PRO A 283 12.95 -0.78 2.74
N GLY A 284 12.06 0.01 3.35
CA GLY A 284 11.52 1.24 2.75
C GLY A 284 10.01 1.23 2.53
N LEU A 285 9.44 2.44 2.49
CA LEU A 285 8.00 2.65 2.31
C LEU A 285 7.52 2.23 0.91
N SER A 286 8.39 2.25 -0.10
CA SER A 286 8.06 1.92 -1.50
C SER A 286 7.55 0.49 -1.65
N VAL A 287 8.09 -0.44 -0.86
CA VAL A 287 7.69 -1.85 -0.83
C VAL A 287 6.24 -1.97 -0.36
N ILE A 288 5.83 -1.18 0.64
CA ILE A 288 4.45 -1.18 1.15
C ILE A 288 3.48 -0.71 0.07
N VAL A 289 3.80 0.37 -0.65
CA VAL A 289 2.94 0.86 -1.74
C VAL A 289 2.83 -0.17 -2.87
N SER A 290 3.93 -0.85 -3.20
CA SER A 290 3.94 -1.92 -4.20
C SER A 290 3.12 -3.13 -3.76
N ALA A 291 3.18 -3.50 -2.47
CA ALA A 291 2.35 -4.53 -1.87
C ALA A 291 0.87 -4.17 -1.91
N VAL A 292 0.50 -2.92 -1.59
CA VAL A 292 -0.89 -2.42 -1.67
C VAL A 292 -1.41 -2.52 -3.11
N LEU A 293 -0.63 -2.11 -4.11
CA LEU A 293 -1.03 -2.21 -5.53
C LEU A 293 -1.23 -3.65 -5.99
N THR A 294 -0.34 -4.54 -5.56
CA THR A 294 -0.43 -5.97 -5.88
C THR A 294 -1.64 -6.61 -5.22
N SER A 295 -1.86 -6.32 -3.92
CA SER A 295 -3.03 -6.75 -3.17
C SER A 295 -4.33 -6.29 -3.82
N ARG A 296 -4.42 -5.02 -4.24
CA ARG A 296 -5.58 -4.49 -4.98
C ARG A 296 -5.80 -5.22 -6.30
N SER A 297 -4.75 -5.59 -7.01
CA SER A 297 -4.86 -6.35 -8.26
C SER A 297 -5.44 -7.75 -8.02
N ILE A 298 -4.98 -8.43 -6.96
CA ILE A 298 -5.52 -9.74 -6.53
C ILE A 298 -6.99 -9.60 -6.10
N PHE A 299 -7.30 -8.61 -5.28
CA PHE A 299 -8.66 -8.35 -4.81
C PHE A 299 -9.63 -8.09 -5.97
N GLN A 300 -9.22 -7.35 -7.00
CA GLN A 300 -10.04 -7.16 -8.20
C GLN A 300 -10.29 -8.48 -8.94
N ARG A 301 -9.31 -9.37 -9.05
CA ARG A 301 -9.53 -10.72 -9.64
C ARG A 301 -10.57 -11.50 -8.86
N MET A 302 -10.50 -11.50 -7.53
CA MET A 302 -11.47 -12.18 -6.67
C MET A 302 -12.87 -11.62 -6.87
N LYS A 303 -13.03 -10.29 -6.85
CA LYS A 303 -14.32 -9.61 -7.07
C LYS A 303 -14.91 -9.95 -8.44
N ASN A 304 -14.11 -9.88 -9.50
CA ASN A 304 -14.54 -10.19 -10.86
C ASN A 304 -14.95 -11.67 -11.00
N TYR A 305 -14.21 -12.57 -10.35
CA TYR A 305 -14.56 -13.99 -10.27
C TYR A 305 -15.89 -14.22 -9.54
N THR A 306 -16.14 -13.53 -8.42
CA THR A 306 -17.42 -13.68 -7.71
C THR A 306 -18.59 -13.20 -8.56
N ILE A 307 -18.45 -12.06 -9.26
CA ILE A 307 -19.50 -11.58 -10.20
C ILE A 307 -19.75 -12.65 -11.26
N TYR A 308 -18.69 -13.22 -11.81
CA TYR A 308 -18.76 -14.27 -12.82
C TYR A 308 -19.50 -15.53 -12.33
N ALA A 309 -19.08 -16.08 -11.17
CA ALA A 309 -19.66 -17.28 -10.59
C ALA A 309 -21.16 -17.10 -10.32
N VAL A 310 -21.54 -15.98 -9.69
CA VAL A 310 -22.94 -15.64 -9.43
C VAL A 310 -23.74 -15.53 -10.72
N SER A 311 -23.20 -14.85 -11.73
CA SER A 311 -23.88 -14.66 -13.02
C SER A 311 -24.18 -15.98 -13.72
N ILE A 312 -23.23 -16.92 -13.72
CA ILE A 312 -23.41 -18.23 -14.36
C ILE A 312 -24.42 -19.07 -13.61
N THR A 313 -24.38 -19.09 -12.27
CA THR A 313 -25.39 -19.80 -11.48
C THR A 313 -26.78 -19.31 -11.81
N ILE A 314 -26.99 -17.98 -11.83
CA ILE A 314 -28.29 -17.40 -12.18
C ILE A 314 -28.68 -17.73 -13.62
N ARG A 315 -27.75 -17.65 -14.58
CA ARG A 315 -28.00 -18.01 -15.97
C ARG A 315 -28.48 -19.45 -16.11
N ILE A 316 -27.75 -20.41 -15.55
CA ILE A 316 -28.04 -21.85 -15.70
C ILE A 316 -29.39 -22.17 -15.07
N VAL A 317 -29.61 -21.72 -13.82
CA VAL A 317 -30.85 -22.00 -13.09
C VAL A 317 -32.04 -21.35 -13.78
N LEU A 318 -31.98 -20.04 -14.06
CA LEU A 318 -33.11 -19.33 -14.65
C LEU A 318 -33.33 -19.71 -16.11
N GLY A 319 -32.27 -19.88 -16.90
CA GLY A 319 -32.34 -20.19 -18.32
C GLY A 319 -33.00 -21.55 -18.57
N PHE A 320 -32.53 -22.61 -17.92
CA PHE A 320 -33.11 -23.94 -18.09
C PHE A 320 -34.49 -24.05 -17.43
N LEU A 321 -34.75 -23.35 -16.33
CA LEU A 321 -36.09 -23.26 -15.74
C LEU A 321 -37.10 -22.62 -16.72
N LEU A 322 -36.75 -21.51 -17.37
CA LEU A 322 -37.61 -20.86 -18.35
C LEU A 322 -37.88 -21.75 -19.55
N ILE A 323 -36.86 -22.44 -20.04
CA ILE A 323 -37.00 -23.36 -21.18
C ILE A 323 -37.94 -24.53 -20.84
N ALA A 324 -37.75 -25.16 -19.69
CA ALA A 324 -38.58 -26.25 -19.23
C ALA A 324 -40.04 -25.81 -18.95
N LEU A 325 -40.25 -24.61 -18.40
CA LEU A 325 -41.59 -24.11 -18.08
C LEU A 325 -42.40 -23.75 -19.33
N ILE A 326 -41.78 -23.07 -20.30
CA ILE A 326 -42.49 -22.51 -21.46
C ILE A 326 -42.62 -23.56 -22.58
N TRP A 327 -41.52 -24.24 -22.93
CA TRP A 327 -41.48 -25.18 -24.06
C TRP A 327 -41.50 -26.65 -23.64
N LYS A 328 -41.56 -26.96 -22.34
CA LYS A 328 -41.52 -28.34 -21.80
C LYS A 328 -40.33 -29.15 -22.33
N PHE A 329 -39.22 -28.47 -22.56
CA PHE A 329 -37.99 -29.05 -23.08
C PHE A 329 -37.02 -29.37 -21.94
N ASP A 330 -36.64 -30.64 -21.83
CA ASP A 330 -35.73 -31.13 -20.79
C ASP A 330 -34.28 -31.13 -21.29
N PHE A 331 -33.45 -30.25 -20.73
CA PHE A 331 -32.03 -30.21 -21.05
C PHE A 331 -31.26 -31.34 -20.35
N ALA A 332 -30.42 -32.06 -21.10
CA ALA A 332 -29.67 -33.19 -20.56
C ALA A 332 -28.67 -32.75 -19.46
N PRO A 333 -28.74 -33.33 -18.24
CA PRO A 333 -27.81 -32.98 -17.15
C PRO A 333 -26.34 -33.22 -17.49
N PHE A 334 -26.04 -34.23 -18.32
CA PHE A 334 -24.68 -34.50 -18.78
C PHE A 334 -24.08 -33.34 -19.57
N MET A 335 -24.88 -32.62 -20.36
CA MET A 335 -24.40 -31.44 -21.09
C MET A 335 -24.06 -30.28 -20.15
N VAL A 336 -24.82 -30.12 -19.06
CA VAL A 336 -24.48 -29.15 -18.00
C VAL A 336 -23.16 -29.54 -17.33
N LEU A 337 -22.92 -30.83 -17.10
CA LEU A 337 -21.65 -31.33 -16.57
C LEU A 337 -20.47 -31.01 -17.51
N ILE A 338 -20.62 -31.21 -18.81
CA ILE A 338 -19.58 -30.84 -19.79
C ILE A 338 -19.30 -29.33 -19.75
N ILE A 339 -20.35 -28.50 -19.70
CA ILE A 339 -20.19 -27.04 -19.54
C ILE A 339 -19.41 -26.72 -18.26
N ALA A 340 -19.75 -27.37 -17.14
CA ALA A 340 -19.08 -27.15 -15.86
C ALA A 340 -17.58 -27.53 -15.92
N ILE A 341 -17.25 -28.69 -16.49
CA ILE A 341 -15.86 -29.16 -16.62
C ILE A 341 -15.04 -28.20 -17.51
N LEU A 342 -15.60 -27.79 -18.66
CA LEU A 342 -14.94 -26.84 -19.54
C LEU A 342 -14.74 -25.49 -18.84
N ASN A 343 -15.75 -25.05 -18.08
CA ASN A 343 -15.68 -23.81 -17.33
C ASN A 343 -14.58 -23.86 -16.27
N ASP A 344 -14.55 -24.89 -15.41
CA ASP A 344 -13.57 -25.05 -14.34
C ASP A 344 -12.12 -25.05 -14.86
N GLY A 345 -11.89 -25.72 -16.00
CA GLY A 345 -10.60 -25.67 -16.68
C GLY A 345 -10.18 -24.26 -17.08
N THR A 346 -11.13 -23.44 -17.59
CA THR A 346 -10.85 -22.04 -17.94
C THR A 346 -10.79 -21.10 -16.74
N ILE A 347 -11.50 -21.36 -15.64
CA ILE A 347 -11.55 -20.51 -14.45
C ILE A 347 -10.17 -20.37 -13.80
N MET A 348 -9.35 -21.43 -13.81
CA MET A 348 -8.00 -21.38 -13.25
C MET A 348 -7.13 -20.26 -13.87
N THR A 349 -7.44 -19.86 -15.12
CA THR A 349 -6.74 -18.79 -15.82
C THR A 349 -7.01 -17.40 -15.24
N ILE A 350 -8.17 -17.19 -14.61
CA ILE A 350 -8.58 -15.91 -14.02
C ILE A 350 -7.62 -15.51 -12.88
N SER A 351 -7.10 -16.48 -12.13
CA SER A 351 -6.14 -16.26 -11.05
C SER A 351 -4.84 -15.59 -11.53
N LYS A 352 -4.45 -15.85 -12.79
CA LYS A 352 -3.23 -15.35 -13.44
C LYS A 352 -3.48 -14.17 -14.38
N ASP A 353 -4.71 -13.64 -14.42
CA ASP A 353 -5.08 -12.59 -15.38
C ASP A 353 -4.45 -11.22 -15.04
N ARG A 354 -4.25 -10.38 -16.05
CA ARG A 354 -3.71 -9.03 -15.90
C ARG A 354 -4.85 -8.02 -15.71
N VAL A 355 -5.30 -7.87 -14.47
CA VAL A 355 -6.33 -6.91 -14.07
C VAL A 355 -5.70 -5.62 -13.54
N LYS A 356 -6.31 -4.47 -13.85
CA LYS A 356 -5.87 -3.16 -13.34
C LYS A 356 -6.29 -2.99 -11.88
N PRO A 357 -5.38 -2.57 -10.97
CA PRO A 357 -5.74 -2.31 -9.58
C PRO A 357 -6.72 -1.13 -9.47
N SER A 358 -7.52 -1.13 -8.40
CA SER A 358 -8.38 0.01 -8.08
C SER A 358 -7.54 1.21 -7.64
N PRO A 359 -7.81 2.43 -8.16
CA PRO A 359 -7.06 3.62 -7.75
C PRO A 359 -7.38 4.01 -6.30
N THR A 360 -8.59 3.77 -5.83
CA THR A 360 -9.01 4.00 -4.45
C THR A 360 -9.10 2.68 -3.68
N PRO A 361 -8.99 2.71 -2.34
CA PRO A 361 -9.35 1.56 -1.51
C PRO A 361 -10.76 1.09 -1.85
N ASP A 362 -10.93 -0.22 -2.05
CA ASP A 362 -12.20 -0.86 -2.34
C ASP A 362 -12.48 -1.85 -1.20
N SER A 363 -13.74 -1.92 -0.76
CA SER A 363 -14.18 -2.87 0.25
C SER A 363 -15.06 -3.94 -0.40
N TRP A 364 -15.12 -5.12 0.20
CA TRP A 364 -15.90 -6.23 -0.36
C TRP A 364 -17.41 -6.00 -0.16
N LYS A 365 -18.01 -5.21 -1.05
CA LYS A 365 -19.44 -4.93 -1.04
C LYS A 365 -20.21 -6.05 -1.74
N LEU A 366 -20.55 -7.10 -0.98
CA LEU A 366 -21.26 -8.28 -1.48
C LEU A 366 -22.54 -7.93 -2.24
N ASN A 367 -23.33 -6.98 -1.73
CA ASN A 367 -24.58 -6.57 -2.36
C ASN A 367 -24.39 -6.04 -3.79
N GLU A 368 -23.34 -5.24 -4.03
CA GLU A 368 -23.04 -4.72 -5.38
C GLU A 368 -22.60 -5.86 -6.32
N ILE A 369 -21.80 -6.80 -5.80
CA ILE A 369 -21.29 -7.95 -6.54
C ILE A 369 -22.44 -8.88 -6.94
N PHE A 370 -23.32 -9.22 -6.00
CA PHE A 370 -24.49 -10.06 -6.25
C PHE A 370 -25.50 -9.38 -7.18
N ALA A 371 -25.80 -8.10 -6.98
CA ALA A 371 -26.70 -7.36 -7.87
C ALA A 371 -26.17 -7.35 -9.31
N THR A 372 -24.88 -7.07 -9.49
CA THR A 372 -24.24 -7.12 -10.82
C THR A 372 -24.32 -8.53 -11.42
N GLY A 373 -24.04 -9.56 -10.62
CA GLY A 373 -24.09 -10.93 -11.08
C GLY A 373 -25.49 -11.38 -11.49
N ILE A 374 -26.51 -11.05 -10.69
CA ILE A 374 -27.90 -11.40 -10.96
C ILE A 374 -28.38 -10.75 -12.26
N VAL A 375 -28.13 -9.46 -12.47
CA VAL A 375 -28.61 -8.77 -13.69
C VAL A 375 -27.94 -9.32 -14.95
N LEU A 376 -26.62 -9.54 -14.93
CA LEU A 376 -25.92 -10.17 -16.06
C LEU A 376 -26.42 -11.60 -16.30
N GLY A 377 -26.60 -12.37 -15.23
CA GLY A 377 -27.20 -13.70 -15.22
C GLY A 377 -28.58 -13.75 -15.88
N THR A 378 -29.48 -12.87 -15.44
CA THR A 378 -30.85 -12.77 -15.95
C THR A 378 -30.88 -12.37 -17.42
N TYR A 379 -30.09 -11.38 -17.84
CA TYR A 379 -29.98 -11.04 -19.26
C TYR A 379 -29.54 -12.24 -20.10
N MET A 380 -28.50 -12.96 -19.68
CA MET A 380 -28.04 -14.15 -20.40
C MET A 380 -29.08 -15.28 -20.42
N ALA A 381 -29.85 -15.47 -19.35
CA ALA A 381 -30.95 -16.42 -19.30
C ALA A 381 -32.05 -16.05 -20.31
N LEU A 382 -32.43 -14.77 -20.37
CA LEU A 382 -33.41 -14.27 -21.34
C LEU A 382 -32.91 -14.39 -22.78
N VAL A 383 -31.63 -14.12 -23.04
CA VAL A 383 -31.01 -14.34 -24.36
C VAL A 383 -31.01 -15.82 -24.73
N THR A 384 -30.76 -16.72 -23.76
CA THR A 384 -30.84 -18.17 -23.98
C THR A 384 -32.27 -18.60 -24.33
N ALA A 385 -33.28 -18.09 -23.62
CA ALA A 385 -34.69 -18.35 -23.92
C ALA A 385 -35.11 -17.76 -25.28
N LEU A 386 -34.63 -16.56 -25.61
CA LEU A 386 -34.86 -15.94 -26.92
C LEU A 386 -34.22 -16.75 -28.05
N PHE A 387 -33.00 -17.25 -27.85
CA PHE A 387 -32.34 -18.13 -28.80
C PHE A 387 -33.18 -19.40 -29.04
N PHE A 388 -33.67 -20.01 -27.96
CA PHE A 388 -34.53 -21.19 -28.04
C PHE A 388 -35.83 -20.90 -28.79
N TYR A 389 -36.52 -19.80 -28.44
CA TYR A 389 -37.72 -19.33 -29.15
C TYR A 389 -37.46 -19.15 -30.66
N LEU A 390 -36.35 -18.49 -31.01
CA LEU A 390 -36.00 -18.24 -32.40
C LEU A 390 -35.65 -19.52 -33.18
N ALA A 391 -35.11 -20.54 -32.50
CA ALA A 391 -34.75 -21.81 -33.12
C ALA A 391 -35.92 -22.82 -33.21
N HIS A 392 -36.85 -22.79 -32.24
CA HIS A 392 -37.96 -23.75 -32.14
C HIS A 392 -39.27 -23.21 -32.76
N ASP A 393 -39.68 -21.98 -32.44
CA ASP A 393 -41.00 -21.45 -32.83
C ASP A 393 -40.96 -20.65 -34.15
N THR A 394 -39.79 -20.13 -34.55
CA THR A 394 -39.64 -19.26 -35.73
C THR A 394 -38.67 -19.81 -36.76
N ASP A 395 -38.80 -19.42 -38.03
CA ASP A 395 -37.84 -19.79 -39.11
C ASP A 395 -36.69 -18.79 -39.25
N PHE A 396 -36.49 -17.90 -38.27
CA PHE A 396 -35.51 -16.81 -38.34
C PHE A 396 -34.10 -17.27 -38.74
N PHE A 397 -33.61 -18.36 -38.15
CA PHE A 397 -32.27 -18.86 -38.45
C PHE A 397 -32.16 -19.45 -39.86
N THR A 398 -33.19 -20.16 -40.31
CA THR A 398 -33.26 -20.72 -41.67
C THR A 398 -33.34 -19.61 -42.72
N ASP A 399 -34.13 -18.56 -42.47
CA ASP A 399 -34.30 -17.44 -43.40
C ASP A 399 -33.07 -16.54 -43.50
N VAL A 400 -32.39 -16.27 -42.36
CA VAL A 400 -31.25 -15.34 -42.33
C VAL A 400 -29.93 -16.01 -42.68
N PHE A 401 -29.70 -17.23 -42.20
CA PHE A 401 -28.41 -17.93 -42.36
C PHE A 401 -28.44 -19.06 -43.38
N GLY A 402 -29.61 -19.41 -43.94
CA GLY A 402 -29.74 -20.48 -44.94
C GLY A 402 -29.44 -21.88 -44.39
N VAL A 403 -29.62 -22.09 -43.08
CA VAL A 403 -29.35 -23.37 -42.40
C VAL A 403 -30.60 -24.27 -42.36
N MET A 404 -30.39 -25.58 -42.30
CA MET A 404 -31.50 -26.56 -42.23
C MET A 404 -32.40 -26.28 -41.02
N SER A 405 -33.71 -26.45 -41.16
CA SER A 405 -34.64 -26.24 -40.04
C SER A 405 -34.51 -27.36 -39.00
N ILE A 406 -34.32 -26.99 -37.73
CA ILE A 406 -34.14 -27.93 -36.60
C ILE A 406 -35.35 -27.94 -35.65
N LYS A 407 -36.47 -27.34 -36.06
CA LYS A 407 -37.64 -27.11 -35.19
C LYS A 407 -38.20 -28.38 -34.57
N GLU A 408 -38.28 -29.46 -35.35
CA GLU A 408 -38.88 -30.73 -34.92
C GLU A 408 -37.85 -31.72 -34.35
N ASN A 409 -36.55 -31.36 -34.34
CA ASN A 409 -35.49 -32.23 -33.87
C ASN A 409 -34.90 -31.75 -32.54
N ASP A 410 -35.53 -32.20 -31.45
CA ASP A 410 -35.08 -31.93 -30.08
C ASP A 410 -33.60 -32.28 -29.83
N ARG A 411 -33.07 -33.28 -30.54
CA ARG A 411 -31.68 -33.73 -30.36
C ARG A 411 -30.67 -32.74 -30.94
N GLU A 412 -30.99 -32.15 -32.08
CA GLU A 412 -30.22 -31.08 -32.71
C GLU A 412 -30.40 -29.75 -31.95
N LEU A 413 -31.62 -29.47 -31.49
CA LEU A 413 -31.91 -28.28 -30.68
C LEU A 413 -31.08 -28.26 -29.38
N MET A 414 -30.90 -29.41 -28.74
CA MET A 414 -30.06 -29.53 -27.54
C MET A 414 -28.58 -29.23 -27.82
N ALA A 415 -28.05 -29.72 -28.94
CA ALA A 415 -26.70 -29.41 -29.38
C ALA A 415 -26.51 -27.90 -29.63
N ALA A 416 -27.50 -27.28 -30.25
CA ALA A 416 -27.53 -25.84 -30.51
C ALA A 416 -27.52 -25.03 -29.21
N LEU A 417 -28.40 -25.40 -28.27
CA LEU A 417 -28.53 -24.76 -26.97
C LEU A 417 -27.27 -24.93 -26.11
N TYR A 418 -26.68 -26.13 -26.09
CA TYR A 418 -25.42 -26.42 -25.42
C TYR A 418 -24.30 -25.50 -25.92
N LEU A 419 -24.14 -25.36 -27.24
CA LEU A 419 -23.10 -24.52 -27.83
C LEU A 419 -23.29 -23.04 -27.47
N GLN A 420 -24.53 -22.54 -27.59
CA GLN A 420 -24.86 -21.16 -27.24
C GLN A 420 -24.57 -20.85 -25.77
N VAL A 421 -24.94 -21.77 -24.86
CA VAL A 421 -24.69 -21.60 -23.43
C VAL A 421 -23.19 -21.64 -23.14
N SER A 422 -22.44 -22.55 -23.77
CA SER A 422 -20.99 -22.66 -23.58
C SER A 422 -20.23 -21.40 -24.04
N ILE A 423 -20.53 -20.87 -25.24
CA ILE A 423 -19.85 -19.69 -25.80
C ILE A 423 -20.05 -18.47 -24.90
N ILE A 424 -21.31 -18.12 -24.61
CA ILE A 424 -21.59 -16.89 -23.86
C ILE A 424 -21.14 -17.03 -22.39
N SER A 425 -21.23 -18.22 -21.78
CA SER A 425 -20.78 -18.43 -20.40
C SER A 425 -19.27 -18.21 -20.25
N GLN A 426 -18.45 -18.63 -21.22
CA GLN A 426 -17.02 -18.31 -21.17
C GLN A 426 -16.73 -16.88 -21.63
N ALA A 427 -17.49 -16.35 -22.60
CA ALA A 427 -17.33 -14.97 -23.06
C ALA A 427 -17.56 -13.98 -21.91
N LEU A 428 -18.46 -14.29 -20.98
CA LEU A 428 -18.73 -13.49 -19.78
C LEU A 428 -17.47 -13.17 -18.96
N ILE A 429 -16.46 -14.06 -18.95
CA ILE A 429 -15.19 -13.80 -18.26
C ILE A 429 -14.55 -12.49 -18.75
N PHE A 430 -14.64 -12.19 -20.05
CA PHE A 430 -14.08 -10.97 -20.63
C PHE A 430 -14.86 -9.70 -20.24
N VAL A 431 -16.16 -9.82 -19.96
CA VAL A 431 -17.00 -8.71 -19.48
C VAL A 431 -16.74 -8.46 -17.99
N THR A 432 -16.69 -9.51 -17.17
CA THR A 432 -16.55 -9.38 -15.72
C THR A 432 -15.15 -8.92 -15.32
N ARG A 433 -14.10 -9.33 -16.06
CA ARG A 433 -12.72 -8.88 -15.81
C ARG A 433 -12.51 -7.40 -16.11
N SER A 434 -13.27 -6.85 -17.06
CA SER A 434 -13.00 -5.52 -17.61
C SER A 434 -13.72 -4.42 -16.82
N ARG A 435 -12.99 -3.33 -16.54
CA ARG A 435 -13.61 -2.13 -15.97
C ARG A 435 -14.26 -1.28 -17.04
N SER A 436 -13.59 -1.12 -18.17
CA SER A 436 -14.07 -0.51 -19.40
C SER A 436 -14.71 -1.57 -20.31
N TRP A 437 -14.76 -1.30 -21.61
CA TRP A 437 -15.18 -2.25 -22.64
C TRP A 437 -14.24 -3.45 -22.66
N SER A 438 -14.80 -4.64 -22.79
CA SER A 438 -14.04 -5.89 -22.82
C SER A 438 -13.04 -5.95 -23.97
N PHE A 439 -13.36 -5.32 -25.10
CA PHE A 439 -12.51 -5.28 -26.29
C PHE A 439 -11.29 -4.36 -26.12
N VAL A 440 -11.38 -3.36 -25.25
CA VAL A 440 -10.30 -2.39 -25.01
C VAL A 440 -9.28 -2.95 -24.02
N GLU A 441 -9.76 -3.66 -23.00
CA GLU A 441 -8.89 -4.24 -21.98
C GLU A 441 -8.35 -5.60 -22.43
N ARG A 442 -7.10 -5.62 -22.91
CA ARG A 442 -6.46 -6.85 -23.40
C ARG A 442 -6.46 -7.97 -22.35
N PRO A 443 -6.98 -9.16 -22.68
CA PRO A 443 -6.88 -10.34 -21.82
C PRO A 443 -5.47 -10.90 -21.71
N GLY A 444 -5.19 -11.57 -20.59
CA GLY A 444 -3.99 -12.38 -20.47
C GLY A 444 -3.96 -13.47 -21.54
N PHE A 445 -2.78 -13.76 -22.07
CA PHE A 445 -2.60 -14.76 -23.13
C PHE A 445 -3.12 -16.15 -22.73
N LEU A 446 -2.94 -16.52 -21.46
CA LEU A 446 -3.40 -17.79 -20.90
C LEU A 446 -4.94 -17.90 -20.89
N LEU A 447 -5.64 -16.80 -20.61
CA LEU A 447 -7.11 -16.75 -20.66
C LEU A 447 -7.63 -16.87 -22.10
N LEU A 448 -6.96 -16.21 -23.07
CA LEU A 448 -7.33 -16.34 -24.48
C LEU A 448 -7.17 -17.77 -24.99
N ILE A 449 -6.03 -18.41 -24.71
CA ILE A 449 -5.81 -19.80 -25.11
C ILE A 449 -6.86 -20.71 -24.49
N ALA A 450 -7.13 -20.55 -23.19
CA ALA A 450 -8.12 -21.38 -22.51
C ALA A 450 -9.52 -21.20 -23.10
N PHE A 451 -9.92 -19.96 -23.42
CA PHE A 451 -11.19 -19.68 -24.11
C PHE A 451 -11.24 -20.39 -25.47
N PHE A 452 -10.26 -20.15 -26.35
CA PHE A 452 -10.28 -20.77 -27.69
C PHE A 452 -10.20 -22.30 -27.64
N ALA A 453 -9.40 -22.87 -26.74
CA ALA A 453 -9.30 -24.32 -26.58
C ALA A 453 -10.62 -24.93 -26.11
N ALA A 454 -11.25 -24.34 -25.07
CA ALA A 454 -12.49 -24.85 -24.55
C ALA A 454 -13.66 -24.64 -25.53
N GLN A 455 -13.67 -23.52 -26.27
CA GLN A 455 -14.67 -23.27 -27.31
C GLN A 455 -14.48 -24.13 -28.56
N LEU A 456 -13.25 -24.50 -28.90
CA LEU A 456 -12.99 -25.47 -29.95
C LEU A 456 -13.55 -26.84 -29.58
N VAL A 457 -13.34 -27.28 -28.33
CA VAL A 457 -13.92 -28.52 -27.81
C VAL A 457 -15.45 -28.45 -27.77
N ALA A 458 -16.02 -27.35 -27.27
CA ALA A 458 -17.47 -27.16 -27.23
C ALA A 458 -18.10 -27.17 -28.64
N THR A 459 -17.50 -26.46 -29.60
CA THR A 459 -17.96 -26.44 -30.99
C THR A 459 -17.84 -27.82 -31.63
N SER A 460 -16.74 -28.55 -31.37
CA SER A 460 -16.55 -29.90 -31.90
C SER A 460 -17.59 -30.89 -31.37
N ILE A 461 -17.92 -30.80 -30.07
CA ILE A 461 -18.98 -31.61 -29.45
C ILE A 461 -20.33 -31.26 -30.09
N ALA A 462 -20.65 -29.97 -30.23
CA ALA A 462 -21.91 -29.53 -30.84
C ALA A 462 -22.09 -29.97 -32.30
N VAL A 463 -21.01 -29.94 -33.08
CA VAL A 463 -21.06 -30.21 -34.53
C VAL A 463 -21.06 -31.71 -34.84
N TYR A 464 -20.28 -32.51 -34.09
CA TYR A 464 -20.00 -33.90 -34.45
C TYR A 464 -20.56 -34.96 -33.49
N ALA A 465 -20.92 -34.61 -32.25
CA ALA A 465 -21.33 -35.62 -31.29
C ALA A 465 -22.75 -36.12 -31.60
N ASP A 466 -22.86 -37.43 -31.79
CA ASP A 466 -24.12 -38.16 -31.84
C ASP A 466 -24.16 -39.15 -30.67
N TRP A 467 -24.81 -38.75 -29.58
CA TRP A 467 -24.86 -39.50 -28.32
C TRP A 467 -26.30 -39.78 -27.94
N GLU A 468 -26.74 -41.03 -28.13
CA GLU A 468 -28.08 -41.47 -27.74
C GLU A 468 -28.36 -41.30 -26.25
N PHE A 469 -27.37 -41.58 -25.39
CA PHE A 469 -27.48 -41.39 -23.93
C PHE A 469 -27.82 -39.96 -23.54
N CYS A 470 -27.29 -38.98 -24.27
CA CYS A 470 -27.52 -37.56 -24.00
C CYS A 470 -28.65 -36.98 -24.85
N ARG A 471 -29.35 -37.79 -25.65
CA ARG A 471 -30.33 -37.37 -26.68
C ARG A 471 -29.81 -36.24 -27.57
N MET A 472 -28.52 -36.25 -27.93
CA MET A 472 -27.90 -35.17 -28.70
C MET A 472 -27.43 -35.66 -30.06
N GLN A 473 -27.68 -34.88 -31.11
CA GLN A 473 -27.24 -35.13 -32.46
C GLN A 473 -26.49 -33.90 -33.00
N GLY A 474 -25.41 -34.13 -33.76
CA GLY A 474 -24.57 -33.07 -34.29
C GLY A 474 -25.30 -32.18 -35.31
N ILE A 475 -25.23 -30.86 -35.12
CA ILE A 475 -25.96 -29.86 -35.91
C ILE A 475 -25.24 -29.38 -37.18
N GLY A 476 -23.99 -29.83 -37.38
CA GLY A 476 -23.16 -29.38 -38.49
C GLY A 476 -22.57 -27.97 -38.34
N TRP A 477 -21.58 -27.64 -39.19
CA TRP A 477 -20.83 -26.39 -39.11
C TRP A 477 -21.64 -25.14 -39.49
N GLY A 478 -22.66 -25.28 -40.33
CA GLY A 478 -23.54 -24.15 -40.71
C GLY A 478 -24.25 -23.57 -39.49
N TRP A 479 -24.90 -24.45 -38.70
CA TRP A 479 -25.50 -24.06 -37.43
C TRP A 479 -24.47 -23.62 -36.40
N GLY A 480 -23.33 -24.32 -36.30
CA GLY A 480 -22.23 -23.90 -35.43
C GLY A 480 -21.81 -22.44 -35.68
N GLY A 481 -21.64 -22.05 -36.94
CA GLY A 481 -21.33 -20.67 -37.34
C GLY A 481 -22.44 -19.67 -37.01
N ALA A 482 -23.70 -20.01 -37.27
CA ALA A 482 -24.85 -19.16 -36.94
C ALA A 482 -24.95 -18.89 -35.43
N ILE A 483 -24.70 -19.90 -34.60
CA ILE A 483 -24.70 -19.78 -33.13
C ILE A 483 -23.54 -18.89 -32.65
N TRP A 484 -22.36 -19.00 -33.27
CA TRP A 484 -21.25 -18.12 -33.00
C TRP A 484 -21.59 -16.65 -33.30
N VAL A 485 -22.19 -16.38 -34.46
CA VAL A 485 -22.61 -15.02 -34.84
C VAL A 485 -23.64 -14.48 -33.84
N PHE A 486 -24.67 -15.28 -33.51
CA PHE A 486 -25.67 -14.90 -32.52
C PHE A 486 -25.04 -14.61 -31.15
N SER A 487 -24.10 -15.44 -30.71
CA SER A 487 -23.40 -15.29 -29.44
C SER A 487 -22.52 -14.03 -29.39
N VAL A 488 -21.86 -13.68 -30.51
CA VAL A 488 -21.05 -12.46 -30.61
C VAL A 488 -21.93 -11.21 -30.61
N VAL A 489 -23.07 -11.23 -31.30
CA VAL A 489 -24.02 -10.09 -31.30
C VAL A 489 -24.60 -9.86 -29.90
N THR A 490 -25.02 -10.94 -29.23
CA THR A 490 -25.63 -10.86 -27.89
C THR A 490 -24.62 -10.60 -26.77
N TYR A 491 -23.32 -10.74 -27.06
CA TYR A 491 -22.22 -10.40 -26.16
C TYR A 491 -22.06 -8.88 -25.99
N VAL A 492 -22.21 -8.09 -27.06
CA VAL A 492 -21.94 -6.63 -27.02
C VAL A 492 -22.79 -5.88 -25.97
N PRO A 493 -24.11 -6.15 -25.82
CA PRO A 493 -24.91 -5.48 -24.80
C PRO A 493 -24.53 -5.80 -23.34
N LEU A 494 -23.76 -6.89 -23.08
CA LEU A 494 -23.31 -7.22 -21.71
C LEU A 494 -22.43 -6.12 -21.12
N ASP A 495 -21.57 -5.50 -21.94
CA ASP A 495 -20.74 -4.38 -21.49
C ASP A 495 -21.58 -3.15 -21.15
N VAL A 496 -22.63 -2.87 -21.94
CA VAL A 496 -23.56 -1.77 -21.69
C VAL A 496 -24.32 -1.99 -20.38
N LEU A 497 -24.84 -3.20 -20.15
CA LEU A 497 -25.50 -3.58 -18.91
C LEU A 497 -24.56 -3.43 -17.71
N LYS A 498 -23.31 -3.91 -17.83
CA LYS A 498 -22.28 -3.73 -16.80
C LYS A 498 -22.09 -2.24 -16.44
N PHE A 499 -22.04 -1.35 -17.42
CA PHE A 499 -21.91 0.09 -17.15
C PHE A 499 -23.15 0.68 -16.49
N MET A 500 -24.35 0.32 -16.95
CA MET A 500 -25.60 0.80 -16.36
C MET A 500 -25.73 0.37 -14.90
N ILE A 501 -25.43 -0.89 -14.58
CA ILE A 501 -25.50 -1.40 -13.20
C ILE A 501 -24.47 -0.70 -12.31
N ARG A 502 -23.23 -0.55 -12.78
CA ARG A 502 -22.19 0.15 -12.00
C ARG A 502 -22.53 1.61 -11.79
N TYR A 503 -23.16 2.26 -12.76
CA TYR A 503 -23.63 3.64 -12.63
C TYR A 503 -24.79 3.75 -11.62
N ALA A 504 -25.76 2.84 -11.69
CA ALA A 504 -26.89 2.79 -10.76
C ALA A 504 -26.45 2.51 -9.31
N LEU A 505 -25.49 1.59 -9.11
CA LEU A 505 -25.01 1.22 -7.77
C LEU A 505 -24.07 2.27 -7.15
N ASN A 506 -23.23 2.94 -7.94
CA ASN A 506 -22.28 3.93 -7.42
C ASN A 506 -22.83 5.37 -7.40
N GLY A 507 -24.00 5.61 -8.00
CA GLY A 507 -24.59 6.94 -8.13
C GLY A 507 -23.78 7.92 -9.00
N PRO A 508 -24.33 9.10 -9.33
CA PRO A 508 -23.64 10.13 -10.11
C PRO A 508 -22.41 10.76 -9.40
N ALA A 509 -22.18 10.47 -8.12
CA ALA A 509 -21.05 11.00 -7.34
C ALA A 509 -19.67 10.55 -7.84
N SER A 510 -19.58 9.43 -8.56
CA SER A 510 -18.32 8.91 -9.14
C SER A 510 -17.91 9.61 -10.45
N ALA A 511 -18.84 10.25 -11.16
CA ALA A 511 -18.53 10.96 -12.41
C ALA A 511 -17.72 12.24 -12.16
N ASN A 512 -17.96 12.94 -11.05
CA ASN A 512 -17.26 14.19 -10.70
C ASN A 512 -15.84 13.98 -10.14
N ALA A 513 -15.49 12.77 -9.68
CA ALA A 513 -14.14 12.47 -9.17
C ALA A 513 -13.11 12.20 -10.29
N LYS A 514 -13.54 12.05 -11.54
CA LYS A 514 -12.66 11.93 -12.71
C LYS A 514 -12.43 13.26 -13.46
N ALA A 515 -13.08 14.33 -13.03
CA ALA A 515 -13.03 15.65 -13.66
C ALA A 515 -12.27 16.70 -12.84
N LYS A 516 -11.49 16.30 -11.83
CA LYS A 516 -10.58 17.17 -11.08
C LYS A 516 -9.17 16.61 -11.05
#